data_AF-A0A242BGJ5-F1
#
_entry.id   AF-A0A242BGJ5-F1
#
_cell.length_a   1.000
_cell.length_b   1.000
_cell.length_c   1.000
_cell.angle_alpha   90.00
_cell.angle_beta   90.00
_cell.angle_gamma   90.00
#
_symmetry.space_group_name_H-M   'P 1'
#
loop_
_entity.id
_entity.type
_entity.pdbx_description
1 polymer ?
#
loop_
_entity_poly.entity_id
_entity_poly.type
_entity_poly.pdbx_seq_one_letter_code
_entity_poly.pdbx_strand_id
1 'polypeptide(L)' 'MTENKQTEANKKWQEKNREHARYLRNRSTARSFIRKQATLEDLEELKQLIKEREKSSVDYS' A
#
# COMPACT_ATOMS: atom_id res chain seq x y z
N MET A 1 32.46 12.66 -21.26
CA MET A 1 31.29 12.75 -20.37
C MET A 1 30.09 12.23 -21.14
N THR A 2 29.79 10.93 -21.01
CA THR A 2 28.68 10.29 -21.71
C THR A 2 27.37 10.75 -21.08
N GLU A 3 26.71 11.65 -21.77
CA GLU A 3 25.42 12.24 -21.39
C GLU A 3 24.38 11.11 -21.32
N ASN A 4 24.06 10.68 -20.11
CA ASN A 4 23.15 9.57 -19.83
C ASN A 4 21.71 9.98 -20.21
N LYS A 5 21.35 9.84 -21.49
CA LYS A 5 20.00 10.05 -22.07
C LYS A 5 18.99 9.00 -21.60
N GLN A 6 18.98 8.69 -20.31
CA GLN A 6 18.00 7.81 -19.66
C GLN A 6 17.33 8.54 -18.50
N THR A 7 17.00 9.82 -18.68
CA THR A 7 16.74 10.70 -17.55
C THR A 7 15.30 10.67 -17.04
N GLU A 8 14.33 10.23 -17.84
CA GLU A 8 12.91 10.26 -17.42
C GLU A 8 12.23 8.89 -17.43
N ALA A 9 12.55 8.03 -18.41
CA ALA A 9 11.98 6.68 -18.48
C ALA A 9 12.48 5.79 -17.33
N ASN A 10 13.77 5.84 -16.99
CA ASN A 10 14.31 5.11 -15.83
C ASN A 10 13.77 5.67 -14.51
N LYS A 11 13.57 6.99 -14.39
CA LYS A 11 12.97 7.58 -13.19
C LYS A 11 11.53 7.12 -13.00
N LYS A 12 10.70 7.15 -14.06
CA LYS A 12 9.32 6.64 -14.00
C LYS A 12 9.28 5.14 -13.69
N TRP A 13 10.19 4.36 -14.25
CA TRP A 13 10.30 2.94 -13.92
C TRP A 13 10.72 2.73 -12.47
N GLN A 14 11.70 3.48 -11.96
CA GLN A 14 12.12 3.44 -10.56
C GLN A 14 11.01 3.90 -9.61
N GLU A 15 10.27 4.96 -9.93
CA GLU A 15 9.13 5.43 -9.13
C GLU A 15 7.99 4.41 -9.11
N LYS A 16 7.60 3.87 -10.27
CA LYS A 16 6.57 2.83 -10.35
C LYS A 16 6.97 1.57 -9.58
N ASN A 17 8.25 1.19 -9.64
CA ASN A 17 8.78 0.11 -8.82
C ASN A 17 8.84 0.47 -7.34
N ARG A 18 9.12 1.72 -6.98
CA ARG A 18 9.15 2.20 -5.60
C ARG A 18 7.76 2.19 -4.98
N GLU A 19 6.74 2.64 -5.71
CA GLU A 19 5.36 2.58 -5.25
C GLU A 19 4.88 1.13 -5.09
N HIS A 20 5.19 0.27 -6.06
CA HIS A 20 4.85 -1.15 -5.97
C HIS A 20 5.56 -1.85 -4.81
N ALA A 21 6.85 -1.59 -4.62
CA ALA A 21 7.61 -2.11 -3.49
C ALA A 21 7.06 -1.59 -2.15
N ARG A 22 6.69 -0.30 -2.08
CA ARG A 22 6.05 0.30 -0.89
C ARG A 22 4.71 -0.37 -0.61
N TYR A 23 3.88 -0.60 -1.63
CA TYR A 23 2.63 -1.34 -1.51
C TYR A 23 2.85 -2.75 -0.95
N LEU A 24 3.80 -3.50 -1.52
CA LEU A 24 4.12 -4.86 -1.07
C LEU A 24 4.62 -4.88 0.37
N ARG A 25 5.50 -3.94 0.74
CA ARG A 25 6.00 -3.80 2.12
C ARG A 25 4.85 -3.54 3.07
N ASN A 26 4.03 -2.52 2.79
CA ASN A 26 2.90 -2.14 3.63
C ASN A 26 1.92 -3.31 3.79
N ARG A 27 1.62 -4.03 2.71
CA ARG A 27 0.75 -5.20 2.73
C ARG A 27 1.30 -6.31 3.62
N SER A 28 2.59 -6.61 3.50
CA SER A 28 3.24 -7.63 4.32
C SER A 28 3.27 -7.24 5.81
N THR A 29 3.59 -5.98 6.10
CA THR A 29 3.58 -5.44 7.46
C THR A 29 2.18 -5.52 8.08
N ALA A 30 1.14 -5.06 7.37
CA ALA A 30 -0.24 -5.12 7.85
C ALA A 30 -0.68 -6.57 8.13
N ARG A 31 -0.34 -7.52 7.25
CA ARG A 31 -0.63 -8.95 7.47
C ARG A 31 0.08 -9.51 8.69
N SER A 32 1.33 -9.11 8.94
CA SER A 32 2.06 -9.55 10.12
C SER A 32 1.47 -8.96 11.40
N PHE A 33 1.12 -7.68 11.37
CA PHE A 33 0.50 -6.98 12.49
C PHE A 33 -0.80 -7.67 12.91
N ILE A 34 -1.76 -7.83 11.98
CA ILE A 34 -3.05 -8.47 12.22
C ILE A 34 -2.90 -9.90 12.77
N ARG A 35 -1.90 -10.65 12.31
CA ARG A 35 -1.73 -12.07 12.70
C ARG A 35 -1.01 -12.29 14.01
N LYS A 36 -0.09 -11.39 14.39
CA LYS A 36 0.89 -11.67 15.45
C LYS A 36 0.98 -10.61 16.53
N GLN A 37 0.53 -9.38 16.26
CA GLN A 37 0.78 -8.23 17.13
C GLN A 37 -0.49 -7.50 17.55
N ALA A 38 -1.51 -7.47 16.69
CA ALA A 38 -2.76 -6.76 16.94
C ALA A 38 -3.49 -7.33 18.17
N THR A 39 -3.97 -6.42 19.02
CA THR A 39 -4.88 -6.74 20.12
C THR A 39 -6.31 -6.90 19.61
N LEU A 40 -7.22 -7.35 20.47
CA LEU A 40 -8.65 -7.46 20.11
C LEU A 40 -9.25 -6.10 19.72
N GLU A 41 -8.83 -5.02 20.39
CA GLU A 41 -9.29 -3.66 20.11
C GLU A 41 -8.81 -3.20 18.73
N ASP A 42 -7.53 -3.41 18.42
CA ASP A 42 -6.96 -3.11 17.09
C ASP A 42 -7.70 -3.87 15.98
N LEU A 43 -8.00 -5.15 16.20
CA LEU A 43 -8.72 -5.96 15.22
C LEU A 43 -10.14 -5.44 14.99
N GLU A 44 -10.81 -4.96 16.02
CA GLU A 44 -12.15 -4.41 15.90
C GLU A 44 -12.14 -3.06 15.18
N GLU A 45 -11.19 -2.18 15.51
CA GLU A 45 -10.98 -0.92 14.79
C GLU A 45 -10.69 -1.17 13.30
N LEU A 46 -9.76 -2.08 12.99
CA LEU A 46 -9.41 -2.43 11.61
C LEU A 46 -10.61 -2.96 10.82
N LYS A 47 -11.50 -3.76 11.44
CA LYS A 47 -12.74 -4.19 10.79
C LYS A 47 -13.66 -3.01 10.46
N GLN A 48 -13.77 -2.02 11.34
CA GLN A 48 -14.59 -0.83 11.08
C GLN A 48 -14.00 -0.02 9.92
N LEU A 49 -12.69 0.20 9.92
CA LEU A 49 -12.00 0.89 8.83
C LEU A 49 -12.19 0.16 7.47
N ILE A 50 -12.17 -1.17 7.47
CA ILE A 50 -12.46 -1.97 6.26
C ILE A 50 -13.90 -1.74 5.79
N LYS A 51 -14.88 -1.82 6.70
CA LYS A 51 -16.30 -1.59 6.38
C LYS A 51 -16.54 -0.19 5.80
N GLU A 52 -15.94 0.84 6.39
CA GLU A 52 -16.05 2.21 5.89
C GLU A 52 -15.46 2.34 4.48
N ARG A 53 -14.31 1.71 4.23
CA ARG A 53 -13.65 1.73 2.93
C ARG A 53 -14.43 0.97 1.85
N GLU A 54 -15.07 -0.13 2.21
CA GLU A 54 -15.95 -0.91 1.33
C GLU A 54 -17.23 -0.12 1.03
N LYS A 55 -17.86 0.48 2.04
CA LYS A 55 -19.08 1.30 1.87
C LYS A 55 -18.84 2.49 0.96
N SER A 56 -17.73 3.21 1.15
CA SER A 56 -17.33 4.31 0.25
C SER A 56 -17.12 3.87 -1.20
N SER A 57 -16.86 2.58 -1.45
CA SER A 57 -16.67 2.06 -2.80
C SER A 57 -17.97 1.67 -3.49
N VAL A 58 -19.09 1.59 -2.76
CA VAL A 58 -20.41 1.12 -3.27
C VAL A 58 -21.36 2.28 -3.56
N ASP A 59 -21.09 3.50 -3.08
CA ASP A 59 -21.97 4.67 -3.28
C ASP A 59 -21.84 5.37 -4.66
N TYR A 60 -21.05 4.80 -5.58
CA TYR A 60 -20.82 5.34 -6.94
C TYR A 60 -21.19 4.34 -8.05
N SER A 61 -22.18 3.48 -7.82
CA SER A 61 -22.67 2.51 -8.82
C SER A 61 -24.18 2.51 -8.92
#